data_AF-A0A7W4ZCS3-F1
#
_entry.id   AF-A0A7W4ZCS3-F1
#
_cell.length_a   1.000
_cell.length_b   1.000
_cell.length_c   1.000
_cell.angle_alpha   90.00
_cell.angle_beta   90.00
_cell.angle_gamma   90.00
#
_symmetry.space_group_name_H-M   'P 1'
#
loop_
_entity.id
_entity.type
_entity.pdbx_description
1 polymer ?
#
loop_
_entity_poly.entity_id
_entity_poly.type
_entity_poly.pdbx_seq_one_letter_code
_entity_poly.pdbx_strand_id
1 'polypeptide(L)'
;MKESDVWCKNWVSFLQDSFILEPIENNKTKVTRITVFHGVKIIPILSTVALWFSLKQAHKYASKNWRRLATCEKSQRTGQAYA
;
A
#
# COMPACT_ATOMS: atom_id res chain seq x y z
N MET A 1 -17.65 -12.83 -8.65
CA MET A 1 -16.35 -12.27 -8.21
C MET A 1 -16.03 -11.14 -9.18
N LYS A 2 -16.02 -9.87 -8.75
CA LYS A 2 -15.73 -8.73 -9.65
C LYS A 2 -14.28 -8.84 -10.12
N GLU A 3 -14.06 -8.76 -11.42
CA GLU A 3 -12.71 -8.61 -11.97
C GLU A 3 -12.12 -7.32 -11.37
N SER A 4 -11.10 -7.45 -10.53
CA SER A 4 -10.28 -6.31 -10.18
C SER A 4 -9.36 -6.05 -11.36
N ASP A 5 -9.29 -4.78 -11.79
CA ASP A 5 -8.26 -4.32 -12.72
C ASP A 5 -6.91 -4.40 -12.00
N VAL A 6 -6.34 -5.60 -11.97
CA VAL A 6 -4.96 -5.78 -11.52
C VAL A 6 -4.10 -5.16 -12.61
N TRP A 7 -3.62 -3.94 -12.35
CA TRP A 7 -2.76 -3.14 -13.23
C TRP A 7 -1.58 -3.93 -13.84
N CYS A 8 -1.18 -5.05 -13.22
CA CYS A 8 -0.10 -5.92 -13.65
C CYS A 8 -0.54 -7.37 -13.92
N LYS A 9 -1.80 -7.64 -14.31
CA LYS A 9 -2.34 -9.00 -14.51
C LYS A 9 -1.46 -9.91 -15.38
N ASN A 10 -0.82 -9.35 -16.41
CA ASN A 10 0.05 -10.09 -17.34
C ASN A 10 1.52 -10.20 -16.87
N TRP A 11 1.88 -9.57 -15.75
CA TRP A 11 3.25 -9.44 -15.24
C TRP A 11 3.43 -10.01 -13.83
N VAL A 12 2.33 -10.42 -13.20
CA VAL A 12 2.25 -10.91 -11.83
C VAL A 12 1.55 -12.25 -11.84
N SER A 13 2.23 -13.30 -11.40
CA SER A 13 1.60 -14.60 -11.20
C SER A 13 0.97 -14.73 -9.81
N PHE A 14 1.48 -13.97 -8.84
CA PHE A 14 0.98 -13.92 -7.48
C PHE A 14 1.31 -12.56 -6.85
N LEU A 15 0.36 -11.98 -6.12
CA LEU A 15 0.55 -10.78 -5.31
C LEU A 15 -0.39 -10.84 -4.11
N GLN A 16 0.20 -10.76 -2.92
CA GLN A 16 -0.52 -10.66 -1.66
C GLN A 16 0.04 -9.50 -0.85
N ASP A 17 -0.86 -8.65 -0.37
CA ASP A 17 -0.56 -7.59 0.57
C ASP A 17 -1.14 -7.92 1.94
N SER A 18 -0.34 -7.70 2.98
CA SER A 18 -0.75 -7.79 4.38
C SER A 18 -0.43 -6.49 5.09
N PHE A 19 -1.38 -6.01 5.90
CA PHE A 19 -1.24 -4.78 6.67
C PHE A 19 -1.32 -5.10 8.15
N ILE A 20 -0.36 -4.60 8.90
CA ILE A 20 -0.32 -4.72 10.35
C ILE A 20 -0.39 -3.30 10.91
N LEU A 21 -1.37 -3.07 11.79
CA LEU A 21 -1.64 -1.79 12.42
C LEU A 21 -1.32 -1.91 13.91
N GLU A 22 -0.33 -1.17 14.37
CA GLU A 22 0.10 -1.18 15.77
C GLU A 22 -0.14 0.20 16.37
N PRO A 23 -0.89 0.32 17.49
CA PRO A 23 -0.98 1.58 18.19
C PRO A 23 0.40 1.97 18.74
N ILE A 24 0.76 3.24 18.63
CA ILE A 24 1.96 3.82 19.24
C ILE A 24 1.58 5.10 19.98
N GLU A 25 2.52 5.67 20.73
CA GLU A 25 2.28 6.87 21.53
C GLU A 25 1.76 8.07 20.72
N ASN A 26 1.13 9.01 21.43
CA ASN A 26 0.62 10.27 20.89
C ASN A 26 -0.52 10.10 19.85
N ASN A 27 -1.39 9.11 20.04
CA ASN A 27 -2.53 8.82 19.18
C ASN A 27 -2.09 8.67 17.71
N LYS A 28 -1.01 7.90 17.52
CA LYS A 28 -0.44 7.55 16.22
C LYS A 28 -0.55 6.03 16.04
N THR A 29 -0.54 5.60 14.79
CA THR A 29 -0.55 4.18 14.42
C THR A 29 0.64 3.92 13.52
N LYS A 30 1.45 2.92 13.88
CA LYS A 30 2.48 2.38 13.00
C LYS A 30 1.80 1.42 12.02
N VAL A 31 2.02 1.66 10.74
CA VAL A 31 1.48 0.83 9.65
C VAL A 31 2.62 0.09 9.00
N THR A 32 2.62 -1.23 9.13
CA THR A 32 3.57 -2.12 8.45
C THR A 32 2.86 -2.79 7.28
N ARG A 33 3.40 -2.65 6.07
CA ARG A 33 2.91 -3.37 4.88
C ARG A 33 3.91 -4.44 4.50
N ILE A 34 3.45 -5.67 4.36
CA ILE A 34 4.22 -6.80 3.86
C ILE A 34 3.61 -7.20 2.51
N THR A 35 4.43 -7.22 1.48
CA THR A 35 4.00 -7.57 0.13
C THR A 35 4.80 -8.76 -0.35
N VAL A 36 4.11 -9.87 -0.62
CA VAL A 36 4.68 -11.09 -1.19
C VAL A 36 4.22 -11.16 -2.64
N PHE A 37 5.16 -11.32 -3.57
CA PHE A 37 4.84 -11.30 -4.99
C PHE A 37 5.75 -12.24 -5.79
N HIS A 38 5.25 -12.69 -6.93
CA HIS A 38 6.00 -13.45 -7.92
C HIS A 38 5.77 -12.87 -9.32
N GLY A 39 6.87 -12.65 -10.06
CA GLY A 39 6.83 -12.29 -11.47
C GLY A 39 6.28 -13.41 -12.35
N VAL A 40 6.22 -13.17 -13.66
CA VAL A 40 5.80 -14.18 -14.64
C VAL A 40 6.90 -15.20 -14.93
N LYS A 41 6.49 -16.45 -15.22
CA LYS A 41 7.40 -17.59 -15.40
C LYS A 41 8.32 -17.51 -16.62
N ILE A 42 7.98 -16.72 -17.63
CA ILE A 42 8.73 -16.68 -18.91
C ILE A 42 10.07 -15.95 -18.75
N ILE A 43 10.10 -14.86 -17.97
CA ILE A 43 11.33 -14.13 -17.65
C ILE A 43 11.30 -13.73 -16.16
N PRO A 44 11.49 -14.69 -15.24
CA PRO A 44 11.16 -14.51 -13.84
C PRO A 44 12.04 -13.46 -13.15
N ILE A 45 13.33 -13.39 -13.48
CA ILE A 45 14.25 -12.45 -12.83
C ILE A 45 13.94 -11.01 -13.23
N LEU A 46 13.89 -10.71 -14.54
CA LEU A 46 13.62 -9.35 -15.02
C LEU A 46 12.23 -8.86 -14.61
N SER A 47 11.21 -9.71 -14.74
CA SER A 47 9.85 -9.34 -14.33
C SER A 47 9.74 -9.11 -12.83
N THR A 48 10.41 -9.92 -12.01
CA THR A 48 10.42 -9.74 -10.54
C THR A 48 11.12 -8.44 -10.14
N VAL A 49 12.24 -8.08 -10.78
CA VAL A 49 12.94 -6.80 -10.50
C VAL A 49 12.12 -5.59 -10.93
N ALA A 50 11.52 -5.61 -12.13
CA ALA A 50 10.66 -4.54 -12.61
C ALA A 50 9.41 -4.35 -11.71
N LEU A 51 8.83 -5.47 -11.28
CA LEU A 51 7.69 -5.49 -10.37
C LEU A 51 8.05 -4.98 -8.98
N TRP A 52 9.21 -5.38 -8.45
CA TRP A 52 9.72 -4.85 -7.18
C TRP A 52 9.85 -3.33 -7.23
N PHE A 53 10.44 -2.80 -8.29
CA PHE A 53 10.63 -1.36 -8.45
C PHE A 53 9.28 -0.62 -8.54
N SER A 54 8.35 -1.15 -9.33
CA SER A 54 6.99 -0.60 -9.48
C SER A 54 6.22 -0.60 -8.16
N LEU A 55 6.24 -1.72 -7.43
CA LEU A 55 5.58 -1.85 -6.13
C LEU A 55 6.19 -0.88 -5.11
N LYS A 56 7.52 -0.75 -5.07
CA LYS A 56 8.21 0.20 -4.18
C LYS A 56 7.74 1.64 -4.42
N GLN A 57 7.59 2.04 -5.68
CA GLN A 57 7.08 3.37 -6.02
C GLN A 57 5.61 3.54 -5.62
N ALA A 58 4.76 2.57 -5.97
CA ALA A 58 3.34 2.59 -5.62
C ALA A 58 3.13 2.65 -4.09
N HIS A 59 3.91 1.90 -3.31
CA HIS A 59 3.85 1.91 -1.84
C HIS A 59 4.28 3.26 -1.26
N LYS A 60 5.33 3.89 -1.82
CA LYS A 60 5.76 5.21 -1.39
C LYS A 60 4.66 6.26 -1.65
N TYR A 61 4.01 6.19 -2.81
CA TYR A 61 2.90 7.08 -3.12
C TYR A 61 1.70 6.84 -2.19
N ALA A 62 1.27 5.58 -2.04
CA ALA A 62 0.14 5.22 -1.20
C ALA A 62 0.34 5.62 0.27
N SER A 63 1.53 5.36 0.84
CA SER A 63 1.84 5.75 2.22
C SER A 63 1.82 7.26 2.43
N LYS A 64 2.34 8.04 1.47
CA LYS A 64 2.26 9.51 1.52
C LYS A 64 0.81 9.98 1.47
N ASN A 65 0.00 9.40 0.59
CA ASN A 65 -1.40 9.77 0.46
C ASN A 65 -2.22 9.40 1.70
N TRP A 66 -2.00 8.21 2.27
CA TRP A 66 -2.64 7.80 3.52
C TRP A 66 -2.29 8.71 4.68
N ARG A 67 -1.02 9.10 4.81
CA ARG A 67 -0.62 10.06 5.84
C ARG A 67 -1.35 11.38 5.68
N ARG A 68 -1.48 11.88 4.44
CA ARG A 68 -2.22 13.11 4.14
C ARG A 68 -3.68 12.97 4.55
N LEU A 69 -4.37 11.91 4.09
CA LEU A 69 -5.78 11.67 4.38
C LEU A 69 -6.04 11.51 5.89
N ALA A 70 -5.23 10.71 6.58
CA ALA A 70 -5.35 10.51 8.02
C ALA A 70 -5.13 11.82 8.81
N THR A 71 -4.23 12.69 8.35
CA THR A 71 -4.01 13.99 8.98
C THR A 71 -5.18 14.94 8.72
N CYS A 72 -5.69 15.01 7.48
CA CYS A 72 -6.87 15.80 7.14
C CYS A 72 -8.10 15.39 7.96
N GLU A 73 -8.37 14.09 8.03
CA GLU A 73 -9.45 13.52 8.86
C GLU A 73 -9.29 13.87 10.33
N LYS A 74 -8.07 13.75 10.88
CA LYS A 74 -7.80 14.14 12.26
C LYS A 74 -8.12 15.62 12.49
N SER A 75 -7.64 16.51 11.62
CA SER A 75 -7.90 17.94 11.73
C SER A 75 -9.39 18.27 11.64
N GLN A 76 -10.15 17.61 10.76
CA GLN A 76 -11.60 17.80 10.65
C GLN A 76 -12.33 17.35 11.92
N ARG A 77 -12.00 16.18 12.48
CA ARG A 77 -12.59 15.71 13.73
C ARG A 77 -12.27 16.64 14.91
N THR A 78 -11.04 17.15 14.98
CA THR A 78 -10.66 18.13 16.00
C THR A 78 -11.42 19.44 15.81
N GLY A 79 -11.52 19.96 14.58
CA GLY A 79 -12.26 21.20 14.28
C GLY A 79 -13.77 21.10 14.57
N GLN A 80 -14.39 19.95 14.33
CA GLN A 80 -15.79 19.68 14.69
C GLN A 80 -16.02 19.52 16.20
N ALA A 81 -15.01 19.07 16.95
CA ALA A 81 -15.12 18.94 18.40
C ALA A 81 -15.02 20.27 19.17
N TYR A 82 -14.59 21.35 18.49
CA TYR A 82 -14.44 22.69 19.05
C TYR A 82 -15.33 23.74 18.38
N ALA A 83 -16.23 23.32 17.48
CA ALA A 83 -17.27 24.17 16.87
C ALA A 83 -18.62 23.89 17.54
#